data_AF-A0A437GUX0-F1
#
_entry.id   AF-A0A437GUX0-F1
#
_cell.length_a   1.000
_cell.length_b   1.000
_cell.length_c   1.000
_cell.angle_alpha   90.00
_cell.angle_beta   90.00
_cell.angle_gamma   90.00
#
_symmetry.space_group_name_H-M   'P 1'
#
loop_
_entity.id
_entity.type
_entity.pdbx_description
1 polymer ?
#
loop_
_entity_poly.entity_id
_entity_poly.type
_entity_poly.pdbx_seq_one_letter_code
_entity_poly.pdbx_strand_id
1 'polypeptide(L)'
;MSRGGHTRFAKGQSGNPNGRPKARRPNISAFDIIFDKTLTVTQNGKARELTIDEALELQTYQAALQGSRMAIRKVLKMIEKREAALAKRHPNADLPPVRLEREYNADNACEAMRILGIIERDPAWGDDRSRDKVANWAAQAAISRPGQAKLDDKTVKEIRFFTIDGARLKWPRGRCA
;
A
#
# COMPACT_ATOMS: atom_id res chain seq x y z
N MET A 1 57.74 -26.94 34.76
CA MET A 1 56.57 -27.78 35.11
C MET A 1 55.45 -26.88 35.60
N SER A 2 54.25 -27.06 35.04
CA SER A 2 53.13 -26.10 35.05
C SER A 2 52.46 -25.95 36.43
N ARG A 3 52.36 -24.72 36.95
CA ARG A 3 51.59 -24.36 38.15
C ARG A 3 50.10 -24.21 37.79
N GLY A 4 49.35 -25.31 37.79
CA GLY A 4 47.93 -25.33 37.38
C GLY A 4 46.96 -25.94 38.41
N GLY A 5 47.30 -25.92 39.70
CA GLY A 5 46.59 -26.71 40.73
C GLY A 5 45.56 -26.00 41.60
N HIS A 6 45.58 -24.67 41.71
CA HIS A 6 44.88 -23.96 42.81
C HIS A 6 43.61 -23.20 42.42
N THR A 7 43.07 -23.41 41.22
CA THR A 7 41.92 -22.64 40.71
C THR A 7 40.65 -23.45 40.50
N ARG A 8 40.64 -24.75 40.85
CA ARG A 8 39.47 -25.62 40.73
C ARG A 8 38.69 -25.67 42.04
N PHE A 9 37.37 -25.45 41.95
CA PHE A 9 36.46 -25.61 43.08
C PHE A 9 36.38 -27.08 43.52
N ALA A 10 36.18 -27.31 44.82
CA ALA A 10 35.98 -28.66 45.37
C ALA A 10 34.77 -29.35 44.72
N LYS A 11 34.88 -30.65 44.46
CA LYS A 11 33.78 -31.44 43.88
C LYS A 11 32.56 -31.37 44.82
N GLY A 12 31.45 -30.84 44.32
CA GLY A 12 30.23 -30.60 45.10
C GLY A 12 30.06 -29.16 45.60
N GLN A 13 31.05 -28.29 45.39
CA GLN A 13 31.00 -26.90 45.83
C GLN A 13 30.96 -25.96 44.62
N SER A 14 29.83 -25.28 44.43
CA SER A 14 29.70 -24.22 43.43
C SER A 14 30.61 -23.05 43.81
N GLY A 15 31.35 -22.51 42.82
CA GLY A 15 32.10 -21.26 42.98
C GLY A 15 31.23 -20.03 43.19
N ASN A 16 29.92 -20.16 43.03
CA ASN A 16 28.93 -19.15 43.34
C ASN A 16 27.86 -19.75 44.26
N PRO A 17 28.09 -19.76 45.60
CA PRO A 17 27.16 -20.36 46.56
C PRO A 17 25.80 -19.65 46.61
N ASN A 18 25.74 -18.37 46.23
CA ASN A 18 24.49 -17.60 46.16
C ASN A 18 23.73 -17.80 44.83
N GLY A 19 24.27 -18.61 43.91
CA GLY A 19 23.71 -18.84 42.60
C GLY A 19 23.77 -17.60 41.69
N ARG A 20 23.33 -17.77 40.44
CA ARG A 20 23.23 -16.66 39.49
C ARG A 20 22.29 -15.58 40.07
N PRO A 21 22.71 -14.32 40.17
CA PRO A 21 21.83 -13.25 40.64
C PRO A 21 20.53 -13.24 39.84
N LYS A 22 19.39 -13.14 40.53
CA LYS A 22 18.09 -13.00 39.86
C LYS A 22 18.13 -11.75 38.98
N ALA A 23 17.61 -11.86 37.76
CA ALA A 23 17.49 -10.73 36.86
C ALA A 23 16.76 -9.59 37.57
N ARG A 24 17.37 -8.40 37.56
CA ARG A 24 16.76 -7.20 38.14
C ARG A 24 15.43 -6.97 37.42
N ARG A 25 14.35 -6.73 38.17
CA ARG A 25 13.06 -6.38 37.56
C ARG A 25 13.28 -5.17 36.62
N PRO A 26 12.63 -5.13 35.44
CA PRO A 26 12.69 -3.94 34.60
C PRO A 26 12.27 -2.74 35.45
N ASN A 27 13.01 -1.64 35.35
CA ASN A 27 12.65 -0.38 36.00
C ASN A 27 11.39 0.17 35.31
N ILE A 28 10.22 -0.29 35.73
CA ILE A 28 8.94 0.30 35.31
C ILE A 28 8.85 1.66 36.00
N SER A 29 8.79 2.72 35.23
CA SER A 29 8.68 4.07 35.76
C SER A 29 7.32 4.25 36.42
N ALA A 30 7.24 4.97 37.55
CA ALA A 30 5.95 5.33 38.13
C ALA A 30 5.08 6.13 37.14
N PHE A 31 5.72 6.80 36.17
CA PHE A 31 5.05 7.49 35.08
C PHE A 31 4.35 6.54 34.11
N ASP A 32 4.91 5.35 33.83
CA ASP A 32 4.30 4.39 32.90
C ASP A 32 2.94 3.93 33.46
N ILE A 33 2.87 3.70 34.77
CA ILE A 33 1.63 3.33 35.48
C ILE A 33 0.57 4.44 35.43
N ILE A 34 1.01 5.71 35.40
CA ILE A 34 0.10 6.85 35.33
C ILE A 34 -0.39 7.03 33.89
N PHE A 35 0.50 6.95 32.90
CA PHE A 35 0.15 7.13 31.50
C PHE A 35 -0.77 6.03 30.96
N ASP A 36 -0.71 4.82 31.53
CA ASP A 36 -1.63 3.72 31.22
C ASP A 36 -3.10 3.97 31.68
N LYS A 37 -3.35 5.02 32.48
CA LYS A 37 -4.71 5.36 32.91
C LYS A 37 -5.48 6.07 31.81
N THR A 38 -6.80 5.85 31.77
CA THR A 38 -7.72 6.53 30.86
C THR A 38 -8.52 7.63 31.56
N LEU A 39 -8.87 8.66 30.78
CA LEU A 39 -9.71 9.80 31.15
C LEU A 39 -10.86 9.90 30.16
N THR A 40 -12.08 10.13 30.66
CA THR A 40 -13.24 10.41 29.81
C THR A 40 -13.26 11.88 29.45
N VAL A 41 -13.11 12.20 28.16
CA VAL A 41 -13.14 13.57 27.62
C VAL A 41 -14.33 13.70 26.66
N THR A 42 -15.07 14.80 26.76
CA THR A 42 -16.14 15.10 25.79
C THR A 42 -15.59 15.88 24.61
N GLN A 43 -15.62 15.30 23.41
CA GLN A 43 -15.26 15.96 22.16
C GLN A 43 -16.46 16.02 21.23
N ASN A 44 -16.78 17.21 20.71
CA ASN A 44 -17.90 17.41 19.77
C ASN A 44 -19.23 16.81 20.26
N GLY A 45 -19.49 16.92 21.57
CA GLY A 45 -20.70 16.40 22.21
C GLY A 45 -20.72 14.88 22.45
N LYS A 46 -19.65 14.15 22.14
CA LYS A 46 -19.53 12.71 22.41
C LYS A 46 -18.45 12.45 23.47
N ALA A 47 -18.77 11.64 24.47
CA ALA A 47 -17.80 11.16 25.45
C ALA A 47 -16.87 10.13 24.80
N ARG A 48 -15.56 10.31 24.97
CA ARG A 48 -14.52 9.41 24.50
C ARG A 48 -13.51 9.16 25.62
N GLU A 49 -13.13 7.91 25.83
CA GLU A 49 -12.01 7.57 26.69
C GLU A 49 -10.70 7.77 25.93
N LEU A 50 -9.76 8.47 26.57
CA LEU A 50 -8.42 8.75 26.06
C LEU A 50 -7.42 8.40 27.15
N THR A 51 -6.22 7.96 26.78
CA THR A 51 -5.14 7.81 27.75
C THR A 51 -4.62 9.19 28.20
N ILE A 52 -3.91 9.25 29.33
CA ILE A 52 -3.42 10.53 29.89
C ILE A 52 -2.44 11.23 28.94
N ASP A 53 -1.60 10.46 28.25
CA ASP A 53 -0.68 10.97 27.23
C ASP A 53 -1.43 11.57 26.04
N GLU A 54 -2.41 10.86 25.49
CA GLU A 54 -3.27 11.35 24.40
C GLU A 54 -3.99 12.65 24.78
N ALA A 55 -4.53 12.72 26.00
CA ALA A 55 -5.21 13.92 26.50
C ALA A 55 -4.25 15.12 26.60
N LEU A 56 -3.03 14.89 27.09
CA LEU A 56 -2.01 15.94 27.23
C LEU A 56 -1.51 16.44 25.86
N GLU A 57 -1.33 15.53 24.91
CA GLU A 57 -0.96 15.87 23.54
C GLU A 57 -2.05 16.71 22.87
N LEU A 58 -3.32 16.30 23.02
CA LEU A 58 -4.46 17.04 22.48
C LEU A 58 -4.58 18.44 23.07
N GLN A 59 -4.42 18.60 24.39
CA GLN A 59 -4.46 19.89 25.05
C GLN A 59 -3.30 20.79 24.57
N THR A 60 -2.11 20.20 24.40
CA THR A 60 -0.94 20.91 23.85
C THR A 60 -1.21 21.37 22.42
N TYR A 61 -1.87 20.55 21.60
CA TYR A 61 -2.25 20.90 20.24
C TYR A 61 -3.28 22.05 20.21
N GLN A 62 -4.31 21.99 21.06
CA GLN A 62 -5.29 23.08 21.18
C GLN A 62 -4.63 24.40 21.62
N ALA A 63 -3.74 24.37 22.61
CA ALA A 63 -3.00 25.55 23.05
C ALA A 63 -2.08 26.11 21.95
N ALA A 64 -1.52 25.25 21.09
CA ALA A 64 -0.74 25.67 19.94
C ALA A 64 -1.61 26.39 18.90
N LEU A 65 -2.79 25.84 18.59
CA LEU A 65 -3.77 26.48 17.69
C LEU A 65 -4.26 27.84 18.22
N GLN A 66 -4.35 27.99 19.54
CA GLN A 66 -4.69 29.25 20.21
C GLN A 66 -3.53 30.27 20.24
N GLY A 67 -2.35 29.92 19.70
CA GLY A 67 -1.23 30.85 19.55
C GLY A 67 -0.14 30.79 20.64
N SER A 68 -0.19 29.82 21.57
CA SER A 68 0.86 29.68 22.58
C SER A 68 2.20 29.29 21.95
N ARG A 69 3.18 30.19 21.99
CA ARG A 69 4.52 29.99 21.39
C ARG A 69 5.29 28.81 22.00
N MET A 70 5.02 28.46 23.26
CA MET A 70 5.61 27.26 23.89
C MET A 70 4.97 25.98 23.36
N ALA A 71 3.65 25.95 23.25
CA ALA A 71 2.91 24.82 22.72
C ALA A 71 3.23 24.58 21.23
N ILE A 72 3.29 25.64 20.43
CA ILE A 72 3.68 25.56 19.00
C ILE A 72 5.05 24.90 18.86
N ARG A 73 6.06 25.34 19.63
CA ARG A 73 7.40 24.72 19.60
C ARG A 73 7.37 23.25 19.98
N LYS A 74 6.55 22.87 20.96
CA LYS A 74 6.40 21.48 21.39
C LYS A 74 5.77 20.63 20.29
N VAL A 75 4.69 21.10 19.67
CA VAL A 75 4.01 20.42 18.56
C VAL A 75 4.93 20.25 17.36
N LEU A 76 5.67 21.29 16.96
CA LEU A 76 6.65 21.20 15.87
C LEU A 76 7.70 20.11 16.14
N LYS A 77 8.19 20.01 17.38
CA LYS A 77 9.13 18.95 17.77
C LYS A 77 8.49 17.56 17.76
N MET A 78 7.21 17.44 18.08
CA MET A 78 6.47 16.17 17.96
C MET A 78 6.32 15.77 16.50
N ILE A 79 6.00 16.72 15.60
CA ILE A 79 5.93 16.51 14.15
C ILE A 79 7.29 16.04 13.63
N GLU A 80 8.37 16.74 13.96
CA GLU A 80 9.73 16.37 13.54
C GLU A 80 10.09 14.94 13.95
N LYS A 81 9.80 14.56 15.20
CA LYS A 81 10.01 13.18 15.68
C LYS A 81 9.17 12.16 14.91
N ARG A 82 7.91 12.48 14.62
CA ARG A 82 7.01 11.62 13.84
C ARG A 82 7.56 11.41 12.43
N GLU A 83 7.94 12.48 11.74
CA GLU A 83 8.50 12.42 10.39
C GLU A 83 9.82 11.63 10.36
N ALA A 84 10.71 11.83 11.35
CA ALA A 84 11.93 11.03 11.48
C ALA A 84 11.64 9.54 11.74
N ALA A 85 10.63 9.22 12.55
CA ALA A 85 10.20 7.85 12.79
C ALA A 85 9.57 7.21 11.54
N LEU A 86 8.77 7.97 10.79
CA LEU A 86 8.20 7.54 9.52
C LEU A 86 9.29 7.31 8.46
N ALA A 87 10.26 8.22 8.34
CA ALA A 87 11.41 8.06 7.44
C ALA A 87 12.32 6.88 7.84
N LYS A 88 12.32 6.47 9.11
CA LYS A 88 13.02 5.25 9.54
C LYS A 88 12.22 3.97 9.27
N ARG A 89 10.89 4.04 9.34
CA ARG A 89 9.98 2.91 9.04
C ARG A 89 9.82 2.69 7.54
N HIS A 90 9.84 3.77 6.79
CA HIS A 90 10.05 3.81 5.36
C HIS A 90 11.48 4.30 5.15
N PRO A 91 12.54 3.48 5.37
CA PRO A 91 13.74 3.76 4.61
C PRO A 91 13.24 3.87 3.17
N ASN A 92 13.73 4.81 2.35
CA ASN A 92 13.53 4.73 0.91
C ASN A 92 13.76 3.28 0.55
N ALA A 93 12.66 2.54 0.37
CA ALA A 93 12.77 1.12 0.33
C ALA A 93 13.51 0.96 -0.98
N ASP A 94 14.63 0.28 -0.93
CA ASP A 94 15.17 -0.43 -2.08
C ASP A 94 14.08 -1.43 -2.50
N LEU A 95 12.93 -0.89 -2.95
CA LEU A 95 11.92 -1.62 -3.69
C LEU A 95 12.75 -2.22 -4.80
N PRO A 96 12.75 -3.55 -4.93
CA PRO A 96 13.49 -4.18 -6.00
C PRO A 96 13.11 -3.46 -7.29
N PRO A 97 14.08 -3.12 -8.14
CA PRO A 97 13.80 -2.42 -9.38
C PRO A 97 12.65 -3.16 -10.07
N VAL A 98 11.61 -2.43 -10.46
CA VAL A 98 10.44 -3.02 -11.13
C VAL A 98 10.97 -3.88 -12.27
N ARG A 99 10.76 -5.19 -12.16
CA ARG A 99 11.25 -6.14 -13.15
C ARG A 99 10.37 -5.98 -14.38
N LEU A 100 10.85 -5.19 -15.34
CA LEU A 100 10.22 -5.03 -16.63
C LEU A 100 10.53 -6.27 -17.47
N GLU A 101 9.69 -7.29 -17.37
CA GLU A 101 9.73 -8.44 -18.28
C GLU A 101 8.96 -8.08 -19.56
N ARG A 102 9.58 -8.32 -20.71
CA ARG A 102 8.94 -8.15 -22.02
C ARG A 102 8.65 -9.53 -22.58
N GLU A 103 7.38 -9.86 -22.63
CA GLU A 103 6.91 -11.08 -23.30
C GLU A 103 6.37 -10.70 -24.67
N TYR A 104 6.90 -11.33 -25.72
CA TYR A 104 6.54 -11.07 -27.12
C TYR A 104 5.44 -12.03 -27.60
N ASN A 105 4.58 -12.48 -26.71
CA ASN A 105 3.41 -13.26 -27.08
C ASN A 105 2.24 -12.31 -27.32
N ALA A 106 1.65 -12.32 -28.52
CA ALA A 106 0.48 -11.50 -28.82
C ALA A 106 -0.72 -11.79 -27.88
N ASP A 107 -0.77 -13.00 -27.32
CA ASP A 107 -1.85 -13.45 -26.45
C ASP A 107 -1.69 -13.01 -24.99
N ASN A 108 -0.52 -12.50 -24.58
CA ASN A 108 -0.29 -12.10 -23.18
C ASN A 108 -1.21 -10.96 -22.74
N ALA A 109 -1.59 -10.08 -23.68
CA ALA A 109 -2.48 -8.97 -23.42
C ALA A 109 -3.96 -9.39 -23.47
N CYS A 110 -4.29 -10.56 -24.03
CA CYS A 110 -5.68 -10.98 -24.22
C CYS A 110 -6.40 -11.23 -22.88
N GLU A 111 -5.71 -11.75 -21.87
CA GLU A 111 -6.29 -11.90 -20.54
C GLU A 111 -6.60 -10.52 -19.91
N ALA A 112 -5.62 -9.62 -19.90
CA ALA A 112 -5.81 -8.27 -19.39
C ALA A 112 -6.91 -7.51 -20.14
N MET A 113 -6.95 -7.61 -21.47
CA MET A 113 -7.98 -6.99 -22.29
C MET A 113 -9.38 -7.56 -22.03
N ARG A 114 -9.51 -8.86 -21.71
CA ARG A 114 -10.78 -9.48 -21.28
C ARG A 114 -11.21 -8.97 -19.92
N ILE A 115 -10.30 -8.87 -18.96
CA ILE A 115 -10.59 -8.32 -17.63
C ILE A 115 -11.10 -6.87 -17.74
N LEU A 116 -10.51 -6.09 -18.66
CA LEU A 116 -10.92 -4.71 -18.94
C LEU A 116 -12.19 -4.62 -19.80
N GLY A 117 -12.73 -5.74 -20.30
CA GLY A 117 -13.89 -5.78 -21.19
C GLY A 117 -13.66 -5.12 -22.55
N ILE A 118 -12.39 -4.98 -22.98
CA ILE A 118 -12.03 -4.43 -24.29
C ILE A 118 -12.24 -5.48 -25.39
N ILE A 119 -11.98 -6.75 -25.05
CA ILE A 119 -12.29 -7.89 -25.90
C ILE A 119 -13.19 -8.87 -25.15
N GLU A 120 -14.01 -9.58 -25.90
CA GLU A 120 -14.96 -10.58 -25.43
C GLU A 120 -14.82 -11.84 -26.28
N ARG A 121 -15.13 -13.01 -25.70
CA ARG A 121 -15.19 -14.26 -26.47
C ARG A 121 -16.33 -14.18 -27.47
N ASP A 122 -16.06 -14.51 -28.72
CA ASP A 122 -17.09 -14.58 -29.76
C ASP A 122 -18.13 -15.65 -29.40
N PRO A 123 -19.39 -15.27 -29.10
CA PRO A 123 -20.42 -16.23 -28.71
C PRO A 123 -20.80 -17.18 -29.86
N ALA A 124 -20.46 -16.84 -31.11
CA ALA A 124 -20.70 -17.69 -32.27
C ALA A 124 -19.70 -18.85 -32.39
N TRP A 125 -18.62 -18.86 -31.63
CA TRP A 125 -17.62 -19.93 -31.59
C TRP A 125 -17.59 -20.55 -30.19
N GLY A 126 -17.82 -21.87 -30.13
CA GLY A 126 -17.81 -22.60 -28.86
C GLY A 126 -16.46 -22.55 -28.12
N ASP A 127 -16.46 -23.00 -26.86
CA ASP A 127 -15.34 -22.86 -25.93
C ASP A 127 -14.01 -23.44 -26.41
N ASP A 128 -14.04 -24.50 -27.22
CA ASP A 128 -12.84 -25.23 -27.66
C ASP A 128 -11.97 -24.46 -28.67
N ARG A 129 -12.54 -23.41 -29.30
CA ARG A 129 -11.81 -22.55 -30.25
C ARG A 129 -12.21 -21.08 -30.11
N SER A 130 -12.51 -20.62 -28.89
CA SER A 130 -13.02 -19.26 -28.66
C SER A 130 -12.09 -18.20 -29.26
N ARG A 131 -12.59 -17.47 -30.27
CA ARG A 131 -11.89 -16.32 -30.84
C ARG A 131 -12.28 -15.08 -30.04
N ASP A 132 -11.30 -14.29 -29.62
CA ASP A 132 -11.59 -13.00 -29.00
C ASP A 132 -11.95 -11.98 -30.08
N LYS A 133 -13.01 -11.22 -29.83
CA LYS A 133 -13.45 -10.08 -30.65
C LYS A 133 -13.47 -8.83 -29.79
N VAL A 134 -13.30 -7.67 -30.44
CA VAL A 134 -13.36 -6.38 -29.77
C VAL A 134 -14.80 -6.08 -29.34
N ALA A 135 -14.96 -5.65 -28.10
CA ALA A 135 -16.25 -5.21 -27.58
C ALA A 135 -16.76 -3.97 -28.33
N ASN A 136 -18.07 -3.88 -28.51
CA ASN A 136 -18.69 -2.80 -29.29
C ASN A 136 -18.33 -1.40 -28.80
N TRP A 137 -18.28 -1.20 -27.48
CA TRP A 137 -17.95 0.10 -26.90
C TRP A 137 -16.50 0.50 -27.20
N ALA A 138 -15.57 -0.46 -27.18
CA ALA A 138 -14.14 -0.22 -27.41
C ALA A 138 -13.88 0.10 -28.88
N ALA A 139 -14.49 -0.67 -29.79
CA ALA A 139 -14.46 -0.40 -31.22
C ALA A 139 -15.07 0.97 -31.55
N GLN A 140 -16.25 1.28 -30.99
CA GLN A 140 -16.90 2.58 -31.19
C GLN A 140 -16.04 3.73 -30.66
N ALA A 141 -15.46 3.59 -29.46
CA ALA A 141 -14.60 4.59 -28.86
C ALA A 141 -13.36 4.86 -29.71
N ALA A 142 -12.76 3.83 -30.32
CA ALA A 142 -11.62 3.98 -31.22
C ALA A 142 -12.00 4.73 -32.50
N ILE A 143 -13.10 4.34 -33.17
CA ILE A 143 -13.58 4.96 -34.41
C ILE A 143 -14.01 6.42 -34.20
N SER A 144 -14.55 6.74 -33.03
CA SER A 144 -15.01 8.08 -32.69
C SER A 144 -13.88 9.08 -32.39
N ARG A 145 -12.62 8.64 -32.28
CA ARG A 145 -11.50 9.54 -31.97
C ARG A 145 -11.30 10.61 -33.06
N PRO A 146 -11.13 11.89 -32.69
CA PRO A 146 -10.78 12.94 -33.64
C PRO A 146 -9.34 12.76 -34.15
N GLY A 147 -9.04 13.30 -35.33
CA GLY A 147 -7.69 13.30 -35.91
C GLY A 147 -7.21 11.98 -36.52
N GLN A 148 -8.06 10.94 -36.58
CA GLN A 148 -7.74 9.69 -37.28
C GLN A 148 -7.91 9.83 -38.80
N ALA A 149 -7.10 9.08 -39.55
CA ALA A 149 -7.13 9.02 -41.02
C ALA A 149 -8.48 8.51 -41.56
N LYS A 150 -8.73 8.73 -42.86
CA LYS A 150 -9.86 8.11 -43.56
C LYS A 150 -9.68 6.59 -43.57
N LEU A 151 -10.78 5.88 -43.35
CA LEU A 151 -10.84 4.42 -43.38
C LEU A 151 -11.22 3.97 -44.78
N ASP A 152 -10.42 3.07 -45.36
CA ASP A 152 -10.78 2.42 -46.61
C ASP A 152 -11.82 1.32 -46.37
N ASP A 153 -12.47 0.88 -47.45
CA ASP A 153 -13.51 -0.16 -47.40
C ASP A 153 -13.02 -1.46 -46.78
N LYS A 154 -11.75 -1.80 -47.01
CA LYS A 154 -11.13 -3.00 -46.46
C LYS A 154 -11.05 -2.90 -44.94
N THR A 155 -10.52 -1.81 -44.41
CA THR A 155 -10.42 -1.58 -42.96
C THR A 155 -11.80 -1.54 -42.31
N VAL A 156 -12.80 -0.92 -42.96
CA VAL A 156 -14.18 -0.92 -42.46
C VAL A 156 -14.72 -2.35 -42.35
N LYS A 157 -14.50 -3.20 -43.36
CA LYS A 157 -14.91 -4.62 -43.33
C LYS A 157 -14.19 -5.39 -42.23
N GLU A 158 -12.88 -5.19 -42.06
CA GLU A 158 -12.10 -5.83 -40.99
C GLU A 158 -12.59 -5.42 -39.59
N ILE A 159 -12.79 -4.12 -39.35
CA ILE A 159 -13.32 -3.63 -38.08
C ILE A 159 -14.68 -4.24 -37.78
N ARG A 160 -15.59 -4.31 -38.77
CA ARG A 160 -16.90 -4.97 -38.59
C ARG A 160 -16.75 -6.45 -38.26
N PHE A 161 -15.84 -7.14 -38.92
CA PHE A 161 -15.60 -8.57 -38.72
C PHE A 161 -15.05 -8.90 -37.33
N PHE A 162 -14.13 -8.07 -36.82
CA PHE A 162 -13.48 -8.27 -35.52
C PHE A 162 -14.22 -7.65 -34.32
N THR A 163 -15.37 -7.01 -34.55
CA THR A 163 -16.22 -6.49 -33.46
C THR A 163 -17.35 -7.50 -33.16
N ILE A 164 -17.72 -7.65 -31.89
CA ILE A 164 -18.80 -8.58 -31.47
C ILE A 164 -20.09 -8.37 -32.29
N ASP A 165 -20.59 -7.15 -32.34
CA ASP A 165 -21.69 -6.75 -33.24
C ASP A 165 -21.28 -5.52 -34.05
N GLY A 166 -20.49 -5.76 -35.10
CA GLY A 166 -20.00 -4.71 -36.00
C GLY A 166 -21.11 -3.93 -36.73
N ALA A 167 -22.33 -4.48 -36.84
CA ALA A 167 -23.45 -3.81 -37.48
C ALA A 167 -23.98 -2.63 -36.65
N ARG A 168 -23.78 -2.65 -35.32
CA ARG A 168 -24.18 -1.56 -34.41
C ARG A 168 -23.21 -0.38 -34.39
N LEU A 169 -22.06 -0.47 -35.07
CA LEU A 169 -21.07 0.59 -35.09
C LEU A 169 -21.55 1.80 -35.90
N LYS A 170 -21.41 2.99 -35.31
CA LYS A 170 -21.71 4.28 -35.94
C LYS A 170 -20.43 4.84 -36.56
N TRP A 171 -20.47 4.96 -37.88
CA TRP A 171 -19.34 5.42 -38.67
C TRP A 171 -19.33 6.96 -38.80
N PRO A 172 -18.15 7.60 -38.69
CA PRO A 172 -18.03 9.03 -38.84
C PRO A 172 -18.29 9.45 -40.29
N ARG A 173 -19.17 10.45 -40.47
CA ARG A 173 -19.54 10.98 -41.79
C ARG A 173 -18.30 11.53 -42.52
N GLY A 174 -18.12 11.15 -43.79
CA GLY A 174 -17.02 11.63 -44.65
C GLY A 174 -15.64 11.02 -44.36
N ARG A 175 -15.54 10.06 -43.42
CA ARG A 175 -14.30 9.33 -43.08
C ARG A 175 -14.28 7.87 -43.55
N CYS A 176 -15.37 7.35 -44.10
CA CYS A 176 -15.39 6.10 -44.84
C CYS A 176 -15.28 6.41 -46.33
N ALA A 177 -14.52 5.60 -47.07
CA ALA A 177 -14.47 5.62 -48.53
C ALA A 177 -15.84 5.29 -49.15
#